data_AF-A0AAE7H573-F1
#
_entry.id   AF-A0AAE7H573-F1
#
_cell.length_a   1.000
_cell.length_b   1.000
_cell.length_c   1.000
_cell.angle_alpha   90.00
_cell.angle_beta   90.00
_cell.angle_gamma   90.00
#
_symmetry.space_group_name_H-M   'P 1'
#
loop_
_entity.id
_entity.type
_entity.pdbx_description
1 polymer ?
#
loop_
_entity_poly.entity_id
_entity_poly.type
_entity_poly.pdbx_seq_one_letter_code
_entity_poly.pdbx_strand_id
1 'polypeptide(L)'
;MITKSNILIDYKSKSELEENLKKLTSCFDIDFSISEYDYFNIDEYKEYVKDKENYVHDDIRFIDTLSDVDFLYEIELGTSLSSIESNYLPVLTDFIAQSLSFKLRCNTISGFNSLNGEEGCPVTYFSNGRDVISFADYDSSIWKKVTWIKS
;
A
#
# COMPACT_ATOMS: atom_id res chain seq x y z
N MET A 1 10.58 1.68 13.12
CA MET A 1 9.21 1.36 13.53
C MET A 1 8.27 2.14 12.62
N ILE A 2 7.41 1.46 11.88
CA ILE A 2 6.48 2.09 10.95
C ILE A 2 5.12 2.11 11.65
N THR A 3 4.56 3.30 11.84
CA THR A 3 3.25 3.47 12.48
C THR A 3 2.12 3.72 11.49
N LYS A 4 2.45 3.87 10.21
CA LYS A 4 1.49 4.12 9.14
C LYS A 4 1.86 3.34 7.89
N SER A 5 0.86 2.74 7.29
CA SER A 5 0.96 2.04 6.01
C SER A 5 -0.34 2.20 5.24
N ASN A 6 -0.33 1.88 3.96
CA ASN A 6 -1.48 2.12 3.10
C ASN A 6 -1.79 0.94 2.17
N ILE A 7 -3.03 0.88 1.72
CA ILE A 7 -3.50 -0.06 0.71
C ILE A 7 -4.33 0.71 -0.31
N LEU A 8 -3.98 0.63 -1.59
CA LEU A 8 -4.84 1.04 -2.69
C LEU A 8 -5.74 -0.13 -3.09
N ILE A 9 -7.02 0.12 -3.36
CA ILE A 9 -8.00 -0.93 -3.69
C ILE A 9 -9.04 -0.48 -4.73
N ASP A 10 -9.36 -1.34 -5.70
CA ASP A 10 -10.33 -1.09 -6.80
C ASP A 10 -11.73 -1.65 -6.50
N TYR A 11 -12.18 -1.53 -5.25
CA TYR A 11 -13.43 -2.13 -4.81
C TYR A 11 -14.55 -1.11 -4.62
N LYS A 12 -15.71 -1.36 -5.23
CA LYS A 12 -16.80 -0.36 -5.36
C LYS A 12 -17.60 -0.09 -4.08
N SER A 13 -17.74 -1.09 -3.20
CA SER A 13 -18.63 -1.00 -2.04
C SER A 13 -17.84 -0.63 -0.78
N LYS A 14 -17.81 0.67 -0.45
CA LYS A 14 -17.16 1.17 0.77
C LYS A 14 -17.68 0.49 2.04
N SER A 15 -18.99 0.25 2.14
CA SER A 15 -19.59 -0.38 3.33
C SER A 15 -19.13 -1.83 3.53
N GLU A 16 -19.04 -2.60 2.44
CA GLU A 16 -18.57 -3.99 2.51
C GLU A 16 -17.05 -4.06 2.75
N LEU A 17 -16.30 -3.10 2.21
CA LEU A 17 -14.89 -2.91 2.51
C LEU A 17 -14.66 -2.64 4.01
N GLU A 18 -15.40 -1.68 4.59
CA GLU A 18 -15.33 -1.36 6.02
C GLU A 18 -15.66 -2.57 6.90
N GLU A 19 -16.68 -3.36 6.54
CA GLU A 19 -17.05 -4.55 7.30
C GLU A 19 -15.93 -5.61 7.26
N ASN A 20 -15.32 -5.83 6.09
CA ASN A 20 -14.22 -6.78 5.95
C ASN A 20 -12.96 -6.32 6.70
N LEU A 21 -12.63 -5.02 6.63
CA LEU A 21 -11.53 -4.43 7.38
C LEU A 21 -11.72 -4.59 8.89
N LYS A 22 -12.90 -4.24 9.44
CA LYS A 22 -13.21 -4.43 10.86
C LYS A 22 -12.98 -5.87 11.32
N LYS A 23 -13.35 -6.86 10.49
CA LYS A 23 -13.13 -8.29 10.79
C LYS A 23 -11.67 -8.71 10.71
N LEU A 24 -10.90 -8.12 9.80
CA LEU A 24 -9.48 -8.44 9.61
C LEU A 24 -8.60 -7.78 10.68
N THR A 25 -8.94 -6.55 11.09
CA THR A 25 -8.16 -5.80 12.07
C THR A 25 -8.60 -6.03 13.51
N SER A 26 -9.75 -6.66 13.78
CA SER A 26 -10.29 -6.82 15.15
C SER A 26 -9.38 -7.53 16.16
N CYS A 27 -8.39 -8.29 15.68
CA CYS A 27 -7.45 -9.01 16.54
C CYS A 27 -6.10 -8.28 16.71
N PHE A 28 -5.96 -7.10 16.11
CA PHE A 28 -4.74 -6.30 16.10
C PHE A 28 -5.03 -4.92 16.69
N ASP A 29 -4.05 -4.31 17.35
CA ASP A 29 -4.10 -2.88 17.73
C ASP A 29 -3.83 -2.00 16.48
N ILE A 30 -4.72 -2.09 15.49
CA ILE A 30 -4.67 -1.37 14.22
C ILE A 30 -5.96 -0.58 14.04
N ASP A 31 -5.81 0.74 13.94
CA ASP A 31 -6.83 1.65 13.45
C ASP A 31 -6.74 1.79 11.93
N PHE A 32 -7.86 2.12 11.28
CA PHE A 32 -7.86 2.38 9.85
C PHE A 32 -8.78 3.53 9.44
N SER A 33 -8.44 4.17 8.32
CA SER A 33 -9.28 5.15 7.63
C SER A 33 -9.47 4.72 6.17
N ILE A 34 -10.53 5.19 5.52
CA ILE A 34 -10.78 4.96 4.08
C ILE A 34 -11.14 6.27 3.42
N SER A 35 -10.29 6.71 2.49
CA SER A 35 -10.46 7.90 1.64
C SER A 35 -10.62 7.50 0.17
N GLU A 36 -11.26 8.37 -0.60
CA GLU A 36 -11.26 8.27 -2.06
C GLU A 36 -9.84 8.49 -2.60
N TYR A 37 -9.47 7.74 -3.62
CA TYR A 37 -8.18 7.89 -4.31
C TYR A 37 -8.39 8.72 -5.58
N ASP A 38 -8.48 10.05 -5.42
CA ASP A 38 -8.77 10.99 -6.50
C ASP A 38 -7.68 12.06 -6.70
N TYR A 39 -6.58 11.95 -5.96
CA TYR A 39 -5.50 12.94 -5.94
C TYR A 39 -4.36 12.66 -6.94
N PHE A 40 -4.36 11.48 -7.57
CA PHE A 40 -3.31 11.08 -8.51
C PHE A 40 -3.92 10.69 -9.86
N ASN A 41 -3.47 11.35 -10.92
CA ASN A 41 -3.85 11.05 -12.29
C ASN A 41 -2.63 10.51 -13.06
N ILE A 42 -2.71 9.25 -13.48
CA ILE A 42 -1.62 8.55 -14.16
C ILE A 42 -1.31 9.13 -15.54
N ASP A 43 -2.30 9.67 -16.25
CA ASP A 43 -2.10 10.26 -17.57
C ASP A 43 -1.37 11.60 -17.45
N GLU A 44 -1.77 12.44 -16.48
CA GLU A 44 -1.07 13.69 -16.16
C GLU A 44 0.39 13.43 -15.73
N TYR A 45 0.61 12.40 -14.91
CA TYR A 45 1.95 11.99 -14.52
C TYR A 45 2.79 11.56 -15.73
N LYS A 46 2.25 10.71 -16.62
CA LYS A 46 2.93 10.25 -17.83
C LYS A 46 3.30 11.41 -18.76
N GLU A 47 2.42 12.41 -18.92
CA GLU A 47 2.73 13.62 -19.68
C GLU A 47 3.86 14.43 -19.02
N TYR A 48 3.81 14.60 -17.70
CA TYR A 48 4.82 15.35 -16.95
C TYR A 48 6.23 14.75 -17.03
N VAL A 49 6.34 13.42 -17.01
CA VAL A 49 7.65 12.73 -17.07
C VAL A 49 8.18 12.54 -18.49
N LYS A 50 7.32 12.61 -19.51
CA LYS A 50 7.69 12.40 -20.93
C LYS A 50 8.81 13.32 -21.41
N ASP A 51 8.83 14.57 -20.93
CA ASP A 51 9.83 15.57 -21.31
C ASP A 51 11.04 15.62 -20.35
N LYS A 52 11.09 14.70 -19.37
CA LYS A 52 12.14 14.64 -18.35
C LYS A 52 12.92 13.33 -18.49
N GLU A 53 13.87 13.31 -19.43
CA GLU A 53 14.71 12.16 -19.81
C GLU A 53 15.44 11.42 -18.66
N ASN A 54 15.47 11.98 -17.44
CA ASN A 54 16.14 11.40 -16.27
C ASN A 54 15.24 11.23 -15.03
N TYR A 55 13.91 11.37 -15.13
CA TYR A 55 13.04 11.42 -13.95
C TYR A 55 12.48 10.07 -13.49
N VAL A 56 12.72 8.98 -14.22
CA VAL A 56 12.18 7.67 -13.84
C VAL A 56 13.09 7.02 -12.78
N HIS A 57 13.00 7.54 -11.56
CA HIS A 57 13.41 6.79 -10.36
C HIS A 57 12.31 5.82 -9.90
N ASP A 58 11.10 5.94 -10.47
CA ASP A 58 9.93 5.13 -10.12
C ASP A 58 9.93 3.79 -10.85
N ASP A 59 9.45 2.75 -10.19
CA ASP A 59 9.33 1.42 -10.78
C ASP A 59 8.30 1.45 -11.91
N ILE A 60 8.74 1.24 -13.15
CA ILE A 60 7.85 1.22 -14.33
C ILE A 60 6.70 0.23 -14.14
N ARG A 61 6.93 -0.89 -13.45
CA ARG A 61 5.88 -1.88 -13.16
C ARG A 61 4.77 -1.29 -12.28
N PHE A 62 5.11 -0.37 -11.38
CA PHE A 62 4.14 0.31 -10.53
C PHE A 62 3.31 1.30 -11.34
N ILE A 63 3.97 2.10 -12.19
CA ILE A 63 3.31 3.02 -13.13
C ILE A 63 2.35 2.28 -14.07
N ASP A 64 2.77 1.13 -14.61
CA ASP A 64 1.92 0.29 -15.46
C ASP A 64 0.72 -0.25 -14.68
N THR A 65 0.92 -0.70 -13.43
CA THR A 65 -0.18 -1.18 -12.57
C THR A 65 -1.21 -0.08 -12.29
N LEU A 66 -0.76 1.14 -11.98
CA LEU A 66 -1.64 2.30 -11.78
C LEU A 66 -2.36 2.73 -13.07
N SER A 67 -1.85 2.33 -14.24
CA SER A 67 -2.50 2.59 -15.52
C SER A 67 -3.59 1.57 -15.86
N ASP A 68 -3.37 0.31 -15.47
CA ASP A 68 -4.23 -0.82 -15.81
C ASP A 68 -5.39 -1.00 -14.82
N VAL A 69 -5.27 -0.45 -13.61
CA VAL A 69 -6.22 -0.62 -12.52
C VAL A 69 -6.73 0.73 -12.02
N ASP A 70 -8.05 0.89 -12.04
CA ASP A 70 -8.75 2.07 -11.53
C ASP A 70 -8.98 1.93 -10.02
N PHE A 71 -7.97 2.28 -9.22
CA PHE A 71 -8.06 2.25 -7.76
C PHE A 71 -9.03 3.33 -7.26
N LEU A 72 -9.98 2.93 -6.41
CA LEU A 72 -11.06 3.81 -5.96
C LEU A 72 -10.81 4.38 -4.57
N TYR A 73 -10.16 3.59 -3.71
CA TYR A 73 -9.94 3.96 -2.32
C TYR A 73 -8.49 3.74 -1.90
N GLU A 74 -8.05 4.61 -0.99
CA GLU A 74 -6.88 4.41 -0.17
C GLU A 74 -7.32 4.08 1.26
N ILE A 75 -6.74 3.02 1.82
CA ILE A 75 -6.93 2.61 3.20
C ILE A 75 -5.64 2.92 3.94
N GLU A 76 -5.66 3.84 4.89
CA GLU A 76 -4.53 4.02 5.80
C GLU A 76 -4.70 3.09 7.01
N LEU A 77 -3.63 2.38 7.36
CA LEU A 77 -3.54 1.54 8.56
C LEU A 77 -2.55 2.18 9.53
N GLY A 78 -2.97 2.34 10.78
CA GLY A 78 -2.19 2.98 11.83
C GLY A 78 -2.07 2.13 13.08
N THR A 79 -0.91 2.17 13.73
CA THR A 79 -0.68 1.55 15.06
C THR A 79 -0.16 2.58 16.04
N SER A 80 -0.42 2.38 17.33
CA SER A 80 0.26 3.17 18.38
C SER A 80 1.78 2.91 18.38
N LEU A 81 2.59 3.89 18.77
CA LEU A 81 4.06 3.70 18.87
C LEU A 81 4.44 2.61 19.92
N SER A 82 3.58 2.38 20.90
CA SER A 82 3.80 1.38 21.95
C SER A 82 3.25 -0.01 21.62
N SER A 83 2.53 -0.15 20.50
CA SER A 83 1.92 -1.41 20.08
C SER A 83 2.97 -2.39 19.55
N ILE A 84 2.76 -3.68 19.82
CA ILE A 84 3.60 -4.75 19.27
C ILE A 84 3.46 -4.81 17.75
N GLU A 85 2.26 -4.57 17.24
CA GLU A 85 1.89 -4.56 15.82
C GLU A 85 2.68 -3.53 15.02
N SER A 86 3.11 -2.43 15.64
CA SER A 86 3.98 -1.43 14.98
C SER A 86 5.32 -1.99 14.47
N ASN A 87 5.78 -3.12 15.04
CA ASN A 87 6.98 -3.83 14.57
C ASN A 87 6.71 -4.70 13.34
N TYR A 88 5.44 -5.06 13.12
CA TYR A 88 5.01 -5.98 12.07
C TYR A 88 4.08 -5.31 11.05
N LEU A 89 3.77 -4.03 11.21
CA LEU A 89 2.77 -3.31 10.43
C LEU A 89 2.95 -3.50 8.91
N PRO A 90 4.17 -3.41 8.32
CA PRO A 90 4.33 -3.68 6.88
C PRO A 90 3.86 -5.08 6.46
N VAL A 91 4.19 -6.11 7.26
CA VAL A 91 3.80 -7.50 6.98
C VAL A 91 2.31 -7.70 7.20
N LEU A 92 1.74 -7.06 8.24
CA LEU A 92 0.31 -7.09 8.49
C LEU A 92 -0.47 -6.39 7.37
N THR A 93 0.07 -5.32 6.80
CA THR A 93 -0.53 -4.60 5.67
C THR A 93 -0.58 -5.46 4.42
N ASP A 94 0.50 -6.15 4.07
CA ASP A 94 0.50 -7.13 2.97
C ASP A 94 -0.53 -8.24 3.21
N PHE A 95 -0.59 -8.78 4.44
CA PHE A 95 -1.57 -9.80 4.79
C PHE A 95 -3.01 -9.30 4.66
N ILE A 96 -3.30 -8.08 5.13
CA ILE A 96 -4.63 -7.46 5.02
C ILE A 96 -4.97 -7.21 3.55
N ALA A 97 -4.05 -6.67 2.76
CA ALA A 97 -4.23 -6.40 1.33
C ALA A 97 -4.56 -7.70 0.56
N GLN A 98 -3.74 -8.74 0.72
CA GLN A 98 -3.98 -10.05 0.11
C GLN A 98 -5.33 -10.64 0.54
N SER A 99 -5.66 -10.53 1.83
CA SER A 99 -6.93 -11.03 2.37
C SER A 99 -8.15 -10.30 1.80
N LEU A 100 -8.07 -8.98 1.66
CA LEU A 100 -9.11 -8.17 1.02
C LEU A 100 -9.25 -8.53 -0.46
N SER A 101 -8.12 -8.57 -1.19
CA SER A 101 -8.06 -8.98 -2.59
C SER A 101 -8.73 -10.34 -2.82
N PHE A 102 -8.44 -11.31 -1.96
CA PHE A 102 -9.04 -12.64 -2.02
C PHE A 102 -10.55 -12.63 -1.74
N LYS A 103 -10.97 -12.04 -0.62
CA LYS A 103 -12.36 -12.07 -0.15
C LYS A 103 -13.30 -11.30 -1.08
N LEU A 104 -12.84 -10.14 -1.54
CA LEU A 104 -13.63 -9.22 -2.35
C LEU A 104 -13.44 -9.42 -3.86
N ARG A 105 -12.51 -10.31 -4.26
CA ARG A 105 -12.15 -10.58 -5.67
C ARG A 105 -11.79 -9.29 -6.40
N CYS A 106 -10.85 -8.56 -5.82
CA CYS A 106 -10.41 -7.24 -6.27
C CYS A 106 -8.89 -7.16 -6.38
N ASN A 107 -8.40 -6.05 -6.90
CA ASN A 107 -7.01 -5.67 -6.98
C ASN A 107 -6.63 -4.81 -5.77
N THR A 108 -5.47 -5.07 -5.20
CA THR A 108 -4.92 -4.24 -4.12
C THR A 108 -3.43 -4.02 -4.29
N ILE A 109 -2.94 -2.83 -3.94
CA ILE A 109 -1.51 -2.58 -3.77
C ILE A 109 -1.27 -2.26 -2.30
N SER A 110 -0.37 -2.99 -1.65
CA SER A 110 0.12 -2.64 -0.31
C SER A 110 1.29 -1.67 -0.40
N GLY A 111 1.42 -0.81 0.60
CA GLY A 111 2.50 0.16 0.70
C GLY A 111 2.76 0.60 2.14
N PHE A 112 3.87 1.32 2.34
CA PHE A 112 4.15 1.98 3.61
C PHE A 112 4.84 3.33 3.43
N ASN A 113 4.64 4.25 4.36
CA ASN A 113 5.36 5.52 4.36
C ASN A 113 6.72 5.33 5.02
N SER A 114 7.78 5.80 4.35
CA SER A 114 9.11 5.77 4.97
C SER A 114 9.19 6.77 6.13
N LEU A 115 10.06 6.52 7.11
CA LEU A 115 10.25 7.43 8.26
C LEU A 115 10.79 8.81 7.88
N ASN A 116 11.37 8.96 6.68
CA ASN A 116 12.09 10.16 6.25
C ASN A 116 11.47 10.83 5.01
N GLY A 117 10.29 10.39 4.55
CA GLY A 117 9.70 10.89 3.32
C GLY A 117 8.18 10.84 3.36
N GLU A 118 7.55 11.75 2.62
CA GLU A 118 6.10 11.85 2.45
C GLU A 118 5.57 10.87 1.37
N GLU A 119 6.45 10.17 0.67
CA GLU A 119 6.09 9.25 -0.42
C GLU A 119 5.89 7.81 0.07
N GLY A 120 4.72 7.24 -0.27
CA GLY A 120 4.39 5.85 -0.02
C GLY A 120 5.26 4.92 -0.86
N CYS A 121 5.87 3.93 -0.23
CA CYS A 121 6.66 2.88 -0.87
C CYS A 121 5.76 1.68 -1.18
N PRO A 122 5.43 1.40 -2.46
CA PRO A 122 4.65 0.22 -2.82
C PRO A 122 5.44 -1.06 -2.55
N VAL A 123 4.75 -2.11 -2.13
CA VAL A 123 5.36 -3.40 -1.75
C VAL A 123 4.90 -4.51 -2.66
N THR A 124 3.59 -4.80 -2.67
CA THR A 124 3.05 -5.93 -3.44
C THR A 124 1.73 -5.56 -4.09
N TYR A 125 1.59 -5.92 -5.37
CA TYR A 125 0.32 -5.91 -6.08
C TYR A 125 -0.32 -7.30 -6.03
N PHE A 126 -1.56 -7.36 -5.53
CA PHE A 126 -2.38 -8.57 -5.47
C PHE A 126 -3.59 -8.47 -6.39
N SER A 127 -3.92 -9.58 -7.06
CA SER A 127 -5.16 -9.71 -7.82
C SER A 127 -5.87 -11.01 -7.43
N ASN A 128 -7.12 -10.88 -6.96
CA ASN A 128 -7.91 -12.02 -6.48
C ASN A 128 -7.17 -12.88 -5.43
N GLY A 129 -6.39 -12.24 -4.56
CA GLY A 129 -5.60 -12.88 -3.50
C GLY A 129 -4.29 -13.51 -3.97
N ARG A 130 -3.92 -13.36 -5.25
CA ARG A 130 -2.63 -13.83 -5.76
C ARG A 130 -1.64 -12.68 -5.83
N ASP A 131 -0.41 -12.93 -5.42
CA ASP A 131 0.71 -12.01 -5.57
C ASP A 131 1.08 -11.97 -7.06
N VAL A 132 0.89 -10.82 -7.70
CA VAL A 132 1.12 -10.64 -9.14
C VAL A 132 2.46 -9.96 -9.39
N ILE A 133 2.76 -8.90 -8.63
CA ILE A 133 4.03 -8.16 -8.74
C ILE A 133 4.56 -7.85 -7.33
N SER A 134 5.83 -8.17 -7.10
CA SER A 134 6.60 -7.68 -5.96
C SER A 134 7.41 -6.46 -6.40
N PHE A 135 7.11 -5.30 -5.80
CA PHE A 135 7.88 -4.07 -5.99
C PHE A 135 9.12 -4.03 -5.09
N ALA A 136 9.23 -4.95 -4.13
CA ALA A 136 10.32 -5.02 -3.15
C ALA A 136 11.71 -5.40 -3.71
N ASP A 137 11.87 -5.53 -5.04
CA ASP A 137 13.17 -5.77 -5.70
C ASP A 137 14.06 -4.51 -5.75
N TYR A 138 13.58 -3.35 -5.34
CA TYR A 138 14.37 -2.11 -5.26
C TYR A 138 15.06 -1.95 -3.91
N ASP A 139 16.38 -1.70 -3.99
CA ASP A 139 17.33 -1.39 -2.92
C ASP A 139 16.86 -1.67 -1.48
N SER A 140 17.39 -2.76 -0.90
CA SER A 140 17.31 -3.05 0.54
C SER A 140 17.58 -1.84 1.44
N SER A 141 18.23 -0.76 0.96
CA SER A 141 18.42 0.49 1.69
C SER A 141 17.12 1.20 2.08
N ILE A 142 16.02 1.06 1.33
CA ILE A 142 14.70 1.59 1.78
C ILE A 142 14.30 0.89 3.08
N TRP A 143 14.54 -0.42 3.13
CA TRP A 143 14.32 -1.27 4.30
C TRP A 143 15.40 -1.09 5.39
N LYS A 144 16.61 -0.61 5.07
CA LYS A 144 17.67 -0.25 6.05
C LYS A 144 17.42 1.12 6.71
N LYS A 145 16.71 2.03 6.04
CA LYS A 145 16.24 3.31 6.62
C LYS A 145 15.05 3.11 7.55
N VAL A 146 14.33 2.00 7.40
CA VAL A 146 13.45 1.46 8.43
C VAL A 146 14.36 0.83 9.48
N THR A 147 14.58 1.51 10.60
CA THR A 147 15.35 0.93 11.70
C THR A 147 14.60 -0.30 12.22
N TRP A 148 15.02 -1.48 11.78
CA TRP A 148 14.70 -2.76 12.40
C TRP A 148 15.51 -2.81 13.68
N ILE A 149 14.94 -2.31 14.78
CA ILE A 149 15.55 -2.52 16.09
C ILE A 149 15.35 -4.00 16.41
N LYS A 150 16.35 -4.80 16.05
CA LYS A 150 16.53 -6.14 16.57
C LYS A 150 17.04 -5.99 18.00
N SER A 151 16.21 -6.36 18.97
CA SER A 151 16.70 -6.66 20.32
C SER A 151 17.57 -7.91 20.31
#